data_AF-A0A9E4GG18-F1
#
_entry.id   AF-A0A9E4GG18-F1
#
_cell.length_a   1.000
_cell.length_b   1.000
_cell.length_c   1.000
_cell.angle_alpha   90.00
_cell.angle_beta   90.00
_cell.angle_gamma   90.00
#
_symmetry.space_group_name_H-M   'P 1'
#
loop_
_entity.id
_entity.type
_entity.pdbx_description
1 polymer ?
#
loop_
_entity_poly.entity_id
_entity_poly.type
_entity_poly.pdbx_seq_one_letter_code
_entity_poly.pdbx_strand_id
1 'polypeptide(L)'
;MKKSIWMMFAGLLFSALPAFATIQVSLENPASGTSASGVTVVSGWAFSDSGAAVTVSLRVNGKTTETTVLCCGPRQDVKDRHAAAPLNSGFGLLWNYGALPSGVHTIGVEVSAEGEESVIADSSITVVRPADAEFLESLSIDNARVDIHDGEIHITEAEATPTDDTSVKTDLTLSYHVSRQGFGIDMAQDDLGPMQSPYDALELLEDVAHAIFATYDALNEATIDPEASTTGMTVDTSTLHAAVHSFVGTSAGSQAAAVELLPAVQAAWRNTRVPWEQSEAFLFGPVDSDEHDPFLDTWPLNVTDLENIIASSDDIATLDLADDVQGFHALEYLLFQDKNGSTDPAAIVAGFSTDERRRTYARTVAGLFARHTQELRNSWDPAGGDFVHELALAGRGRMTYTDQKSAVQELVNGMIGIADELGNVKIGVPLNDQSTAEEESRFSNNSRRDFIDNVRSINNVYEGRFDQHDGTSTGVTDFVANQDPALDAKVRMAIRDAMTAVIAIPEPFGQSIMSHRATVQAAVEAAQHLQATLEEILPVVQAASFTH
;
A
#
# COMPACT_ATOMS: atom_id res chain seq x y z
N MET A 1 -34.08 -88.44 24.46
CA MET A 1 -34.04 -87.25 25.33
C MET A 1 -34.73 -86.11 24.60
N LYS A 2 -35.76 -85.53 25.24
CA LYS A 2 -36.38 -84.17 25.10
C LYS A 2 -36.22 -83.43 23.75
N LYS A 3 -37.21 -82.78 23.12
CA LYS A 3 -38.68 -82.61 23.19
C LYS A 3 -39.03 -81.86 21.88
N SER A 4 -40.23 -82.12 21.34
CA SER A 4 -40.84 -81.55 20.13
C SER A 4 -40.87 -80.01 20.03
N ILE A 5 -41.08 -79.46 18.81
CA ILE A 5 -42.27 -78.66 18.39
C ILE A 5 -42.03 -77.97 17.02
N TRP A 6 -43.04 -78.07 16.14
CA TRP A 6 -43.19 -77.37 14.85
C TRP A 6 -43.45 -75.86 15.02
N MET A 7 -43.01 -75.01 14.08
CA MET A 7 -43.73 -73.77 13.74
C MET A 7 -43.36 -73.22 12.35
N MET A 8 -44.40 -72.93 11.57
CA MET A 8 -44.37 -72.15 10.32
C MET A 8 -43.74 -70.76 10.57
N PHE A 9 -43.01 -70.23 9.58
CA PHE A 9 -42.84 -68.78 9.45
C PHE A 9 -43.34 -68.33 8.08
N ALA A 10 -44.24 -67.37 8.14
CA ALA A 10 -44.96 -66.74 7.04
C ALA A 10 -44.02 -65.94 6.13
N GLY A 11 -44.31 -65.95 4.83
CA GLY A 11 -43.74 -64.98 3.90
C GLY A 11 -44.21 -63.58 4.26
N LEU A 12 -43.28 -62.75 4.73
CA LEU A 12 -43.47 -61.31 4.85
C LEU A 12 -43.44 -60.71 3.44
N LEU A 13 -44.63 -60.41 2.90
CA LEU A 13 -44.76 -59.38 1.88
C LEU A 13 -44.27 -58.06 2.48
N PHE A 14 -43.18 -57.52 1.96
CA PHE A 14 -42.90 -56.09 2.09
C PHE A 14 -44.00 -55.36 1.30
N SER A 15 -44.98 -54.81 1.99
CA SER A 15 -45.85 -53.77 1.45
C SER A 15 -44.95 -52.56 1.16
N ALA A 16 -44.68 -52.28 -0.12
CA ALA A 16 -44.16 -51.00 -0.52
C ALA A 16 -45.12 -49.92 0.01
N LEU A 17 -44.62 -49.03 0.87
CA LEU A 17 -45.34 -47.81 1.22
C LEU A 17 -45.69 -47.09 -0.09
N PRO A 18 -46.93 -46.59 -0.29
CA PRO A 18 -47.23 -45.80 -1.47
C PRO A 18 -46.25 -44.62 -1.50
N ALA A 19 -45.59 -44.43 -2.65
CA ALA A 19 -44.83 -43.22 -2.89
C ALA A 19 -45.81 -42.04 -2.75
N PHE A 20 -45.60 -41.20 -1.75
CA PHE A 20 -46.38 -39.97 -1.62
C PHE A 20 -46.13 -39.14 -2.88
N ALA A 21 -47.20 -38.72 -3.55
CA ALA A 21 -47.09 -37.77 -4.65
C ALA A 21 -46.35 -36.52 -4.15
N THR A 22 -45.44 -36.01 -4.97
CA THR A 22 -44.55 -34.91 -4.58
C THR A 22 -44.82 -33.73 -5.51
N ILE A 23 -44.96 -32.55 -4.92
CA ILE A 23 -44.99 -31.29 -5.66
C ILE A 23 -43.59 -31.04 -6.24
N GLN A 24 -43.51 -30.84 -7.54
CA GLN A 24 -42.33 -30.38 -8.24
C GLN A 24 -42.42 -28.88 -8.43
N VAL A 25 -41.36 -28.14 -8.08
CA VAL A 25 -41.28 -26.69 -8.22
C VAL A 25 -39.89 -26.26 -8.65
N SER A 26 -39.83 -25.25 -9.52
CA SER A 26 -38.61 -24.51 -9.82
C SER A 26 -38.94 -23.03 -9.82
N LEU A 27 -38.17 -22.27 -9.03
CA LEU A 27 -38.15 -20.81 -9.09
C LEU A 27 -37.04 -20.40 -10.07
N GLU A 28 -37.42 -19.81 -11.19
CA GLU A 28 -36.50 -19.41 -12.26
C GLU A 28 -36.09 -17.94 -12.13
N ASN A 29 -37.00 -17.10 -11.62
CA ASN A 29 -36.76 -15.69 -11.37
C ASN A 29 -37.31 -15.27 -10.00
N PRO A 30 -36.54 -14.54 -9.17
CA PRO A 30 -35.13 -14.22 -9.38
C PRO A 30 -34.25 -15.48 -9.26
N ALA A 31 -33.09 -15.49 -9.92
CA ALA A 31 -32.12 -16.55 -9.70
C ALA A 31 -31.38 -16.28 -8.37
N SER A 32 -31.00 -17.35 -7.66
CA SER A 32 -30.27 -17.18 -6.39
C SER A 32 -28.88 -16.60 -6.63
N GLY A 33 -28.50 -15.62 -5.81
CA GLY A 33 -27.23 -14.90 -5.88
C GLY A 33 -27.24 -13.68 -6.81
N THR A 34 -28.36 -13.34 -7.46
CA THR A 34 -28.44 -12.17 -8.35
C THR A 34 -28.93 -10.92 -7.62
N SER A 35 -28.68 -9.76 -8.22
CA SER A 35 -29.32 -8.52 -7.81
C SER A 35 -30.81 -8.48 -8.22
N ALA A 36 -31.57 -7.61 -7.56
CA ALA A 36 -32.91 -7.24 -8.00
C ALA A 36 -33.21 -5.78 -7.66
N SER A 37 -33.76 -5.05 -8.61
CA SER A 37 -34.13 -3.64 -8.47
C SER A 37 -35.46 -3.35 -9.16
N GLY A 38 -36.18 -2.35 -8.66
CA GLY A 38 -37.45 -1.90 -9.22
C GLY A 38 -38.53 -3.00 -9.31
N VAL A 39 -39.35 -2.93 -10.36
CA VAL A 39 -40.47 -3.86 -10.59
C VAL A 39 -40.09 -4.91 -11.63
N THR A 40 -40.00 -6.17 -11.22
CA THR A 40 -39.70 -7.29 -12.12
C THR A 40 -40.45 -8.56 -11.71
N VAL A 41 -40.26 -9.66 -12.45
CA VAL A 41 -41.08 -10.87 -12.31
C VAL A 41 -40.49 -11.87 -11.32
N VAL A 42 -41.34 -12.39 -10.44
CA VAL A 42 -41.17 -13.66 -9.74
C VAL A 42 -41.84 -14.74 -10.57
N SER A 43 -41.09 -15.69 -11.13
CA SER A 43 -41.65 -16.70 -12.05
C SER A 43 -40.91 -18.03 -11.99
N GLY A 44 -41.59 -19.04 -12.50
CA GLY A 44 -41.08 -20.40 -12.55
C GLY A 44 -42.16 -21.37 -13.02
N TRP A 45 -42.06 -22.61 -12.58
CA TRP A 45 -43.07 -23.62 -12.85
C TRP A 45 -43.28 -24.53 -11.63
N ALA A 46 -44.49 -25.03 -11.50
CA ALA A 46 -44.85 -26.00 -10.48
C ALA A 46 -45.95 -26.94 -10.96
N PHE A 47 -45.92 -28.18 -10.49
CA PHE A 47 -46.98 -29.15 -10.68
C PHE A 47 -46.91 -30.25 -9.62
N SER A 48 -48.00 -30.97 -9.41
CA SER A 48 -48.00 -32.18 -8.59
C SER A 48 -47.89 -33.43 -9.47
N ASP A 49 -47.07 -34.39 -9.06
CA ASP A 49 -46.98 -35.71 -9.70
C ASP A 49 -48.30 -36.52 -9.61
N SER A 50 -49.23 -36.18 -8.70
CA SER A 50 -50.56 -36.79 -8.63
C SER A 50 -51.55 -36.21 -9.66
N GLY A 51 -51.21 -35.07 -10.27
CA GLY A 51 -52.11 -34.29 -11.10
C GLY A 51 -53.07 -33.37 -10.33
N ALA A 52 -52.91 -33.26 -9.00
CA ALA A 52 -53.64 -32.28 -8.20
C ALA A 52 -53.32 -30.85 -8.66
N ALA A 53 -54.31 -29.96 -8.59
CA ALA A 53 -54.12 -28.54 -8.89
C ALA A 53 -53.23 -27.89 -7.83
N VAL A 54 -52.23 -27.14 -8.29
CA VAL A 54 -51.30 -26.43 -7.40
C VAL A 54 -51.75 -25.00 -7.15
N THR A 55 -51.52 -24.52 -5.92
CA THR A 55 -51.62 -23.11 -5.55
C THR A 55 -50.23 -22.58 -5.20
N VAL A 56 -49.88 -21.41 -5.72
CA VAL A 56 -48.56 -20.78 -5.52
C VAL A 56 -48.73 -19.49 -4.75
N SER A 57 -48.02 -19.33 -3.63
CA SER A 57 -48.05 -18.13 -2.78
C SER A 57 -46.66 -17.51 -2.68
N LEU A 58 -46.56 -16.19 -2.75
CA LEU A 58 -45.27 -15.48 -2.65
C LEU A 58 -44.70 -15.61 -1.24
N ARG A 59 -43.38 -15.77 -1.13
CA ARG A 59 -42.61 -15.71 0.11
C ARG A 59 -41.60 -14.57 0.07
N VAL A 60 -41.49 -13.86 1.18
CA VAL A 60 -40.52 -12.77 1.38
C VAL A 60 -39.85 -12.96 2.73
N ASN A 61 -38.52 -12.97 2.76
CA ASN A 61 -37.70 -13.15 3.96
C ASN A 61 -38.13 -14.36 4.81
N GLY A 62 -38.36 -15.49 4.14
CA GLY A 62 -38.75 -16.76 4.76
C GLY A 62 -40.20 -16.86 5.23
N LYS A 63 -41.05 -15.85 4.95
CA LYS A 63 -42.47 -15.85 5.34
C LYS A 63 -43.38 -15.90 4.11
N THR A 64 -44.37 -16.79 4.14
CA THR A 64 -45.44 -16.83 3.14
C THR A 64 -46.38 -15.65 3.34
N THR A 65 -46.67 -14.96 2.24
CA THR A 65 -47.58 -13.82 2.17
C THR A 65 -48.98 -14.26 1.76
N GLU A 66 -49.98 -13.39 1.92
CA GLU A 66 -51.34 -13.63 1.39
C GLU A 66 -51.43 -13.46 -0.13
N THR A 67 -50.34 -13.01 -0.78
CA THR A 67 -50.28 -12.79 -2.23
C THR A 67 -50.19 -14.11 -2.98
N THR A 68 -51.29 -14.48 -3.64
CA THR A 68 -51.32 -15.62 -4.57
C THR A 68 -50.66 -15.24 -5.90
N VAL A 69 -49.73 -16.07 -6.36
CA VAL A 69 -49.07 -15.96 -7.67
C VAL A 69 -49.95 -16.66 -8.70
N LEU A 70 -50.26 -16.01 -9.82
CA LEU A 70 -51.10 -16.61 -10.84
C LEU A 70 -50.41 -17.84 -11.46
N CYS A 71 -51.11 -18.97 -11.41
CA CYS A 71 -50.76 -20.23 -12.04
C CYS A 71 -52.02 -20.80 -12.75
N CYS A 72 -51.94 -21.56 -13.85
CA CYS A 72 -50.72 -21.93 -14.55
C CYS A 72 -50.80 -21.65 -16.06
N GLY A 73 -49.74 -21.06 -16.62
CA GLY A 73 -49.54 -20.83 -18.05
C GLY A 73 -48.81 -21.98 -18.75
N PRO A 74 -48.88 -22.07 -20.09
CA PRO A 74 -48.29 -23.17 -20.86
C PRO A 74 -46.74 -23.16 -20.82
N ARG A 75 -46.14 -24.32 -20.55
CA ARG A 75 -44.70 -24.60 -20.51
C ARG A 75 -44.38 -25.94 -21.19
N GLN A 76 -44.28 -25.90 -22.52
CA GLN A 76 -43.99 -27.10 -23.32
C GLN A 76 -42.62 -27.71 -22.97
N ASP A 77 -41.63 -26.85 -22.69
CA ASP A 77 -40.29 -27.23 -22.25
C ASP A 77 -40.31 -28.06 -20.95
N VAL A 78 -41.16 -27.70 -20.00
CA VAL A 78 -41.36 -28.45 -18.75
C VAL A 78 -42.06 -29.76 -19.02
N LYS A 79 -43.10 -29.78 -19.88
CA LYS A 79 -43.81 -31.00 -20.27
C LYS A 79 -42.90 -32.02 -20.97
N ASP A 80 -42.02 -31.54 -21.84
CA ASP A 80 -41.09 -32.38 -22.59
C ASP A 80 -40.02 -33.01 -21.68
N ARG A 81 -39.59 -32.28 -20.64
CA ARG A 81 -38.61 -32.76 -19.66
C ARG A 81 -39.23 -33.61 -18.56
N HIS A 82 -40.46 -33.32 -18.16
CA HIS A 82 -41.17 -33.98 -17.07
C HIS A 82 -42.48 -34.59 -17.57
N ALA A 83 -42.48 -35.91 -17.81
CA ALA A 83 -43.63 -36.60 -18.39
C ALA A 83 -44.94 -36.43 -17.58
N ALA A 84 -44.84 -36.31 -16.25
CA ALA A 84 -45.97 -36.10 -15.35
C ALA A 84 -46.50 -34.66 -15.31
N ALA A 85 -45.71 -33.66 -15.77
CA ALA A 85 -46.14 -32.27 -15.74
C ALA A 85 -47.38 -32.05 -16.63
N PRO A 86 -48.35 -31.22 -16.24
CA PRO A 86 -49.34 -30.68 -17.16
C PRO A 86 -48.67 -29.67 -18.12
N LEU A 87 -49.27 -29.43 -19.30
CA LEU A 87 -48.81 -28.36 -20.20
C LEU A 87 -48.86 -27.01 -19.49
N ASN A 88 -49.91 -26.76 -18.70
CA ASN A 88 -50.07 -25.54 -17.93
C ASN A 88 -49.45 -25.72 -16.54
N SER A 89 -48.17 -25.38 -16.41
CA SER A 89 -47.40 -25.49 -15.15
C SER A 89 -46.62 -24.23 -14.79
N GLY A 90 -46.58 -23.21 -15.65
CA GLY A 90 -45.83 -21.98 -15.39
C GLY A 90 -46.57 -21.01 -14.47
N PHE A 91 -45.87 -20.32 -13.58
CA PHE A 91 -46.43 -19.27 -12.73
C PHE A 91 -45.66 -17.95 -12.88
N GLY A 92 -46.30 -16.82 -12.55
CA GLY A 92 -45.67 -15.51 -12.61
C GLY A 92 -46.40 -14.43 -11.81
N LEU A 93 -45.63 -13.51 -11.22
CA LEU A 93 -46.09 -12.32 -10.50
C LEU A 93 -45.13 -11.16 -10.77
N LEU A 94 -45.65 -9.96 -11.07
CA LEU A 94 -44.85 -8.74 -11.01
C LEU A 94 -44.69 -8.30 -9.54
N TRP A 95 -43.46 -8.06 -9.12
CA TRP A 95 -43.10 -7.70 -7.76
C TRP A 95 -42.23 -6.45 -7.74
N ASN A 96 -42.55 -5.51 -6.84
CA ASN A 96 -41.69 -4.36 -6.57
C ASN A 96 -40.63 -4.73 -5.54
N TYR A 97 -39.38 -4.93 -5.97
CA TYR A 97 -38.25 -5.16 -5.08
C TYR A 97 -37.85 -3.90 -4.31
N GLY A 98 -38.19 -2.71 -4.80
CA GLY A 98 -37.98 -1.44 -4.08
C GLY A 98 -38.77 -1.33 -2.77
N ALA A 99 -39.79 -2.18 -2.57
CA ALA A 99 -40.52 -2.28 -1.30
C ALA A 99 -39.68 -2.91 -0.16
N LEU A 100 -38.50 -3.41 -0.47
CA LEU A 100 -37.51 -3.91 0.49
C LEU A 100 -36.35 -2.91 0.58
N PRO A 101 -35.73 -2.74 1.77
CA PRO A 101 -34.49 -1.98 1.88
C PRO A 101 -33.38 -2.55 0.99
N SER A 102 -32.37 -1.73 0.69
CA SER A 102 -31.16 -2.20 0.01
C SER A 102 -30.44 -3.26 0.85
N GLY A 103 -29.91 -4.30 0.20
CA GLY A 103 -29.18 -5.39 0.87
C GLY A 103 -29.74 -6.79 0.63
N VAL A 104 -29.28 -7.77 1.41
CA VAL A 104 -29.56 -9.19 1.18
C VAL A 104 -30.95 -9.58 1.68
N HIS A 105 -31.73 -10.22 0.82
CA HIS A 105 -33.10 -10.70 1.10
C HIS A 105 -33.34 -12.10 0.51
N THR A 106 -34.40 -12.76 0.97
CA THR A 106 -34.89 -13.99 0.32
C THR A 106 -36.26 -13.77 -0.31
N ILE A 107 -36.41 -14.20 -1.56
CA ILE A 107 -37.67 -14.17 -2.32
C ILE A 107 -37.96 -15.58 -2.82
N GLY A 108 -39.19 -16.03 -2.65
CA GLY A 108 -39.54 -17.38 -3.03
C GLY A 108 -41.03 -17.61 -3.23
N VAL A 109 -41.39 -18.87 -3.36
CA VAL A 109 -42.77 -19.33 -3.44
C VAL A 109 -43.00 -20.52 -2.52
N GLU A 110 -44.18 -20.58 -1.93
CA GLU A 110 -44.73 -21.79 -1.33
C GLU A 110 -45.76 -22.38 -2.30
N VAL A 111 -45.60 -23.66 -2.63
CA VAL A 111 -46.54 -24.38 -3.50
C VAL A 111 -47.26 -25.43 -2.69
N SER A 112 -48.59 -25.44 -2.78
CA SER A 112 -49.45 -26.42 -2.11
C SER A 112 -50.36 -27.13 -3.10
N ALA A 113 -50.73 -28.38 -2.79
CA ALA A 113 -51.68 -29.18 -3.56
C ALA A 113 -52.55 -30.01 -2.60
N GLU A 114 -53.77 -30.34 -3.01
CA GLU A 114 -54.72 -31.06 -2.15
C GLU A 114 -54.17 -32.44 -1.74
N GLY A 115 -53.99 -32.65 -0.43
CA GLY A 115 -53.50 -33.91 0.13
C GLY A 115 -51.98 -34.09 0.10
N GLU A 116 -51.22 -33.05 -0.26
CA GLU A 116 -49.75 -33.06 -0.32
C GLU A 116 -49.15 -32.02 0.64
N GLU A 117 -47.91 -32.26 1.09
CA GLU A 117 -47.15 -31.30 1.89
C GLU A 117 -46.66 -30.16 1.00
N SER A 118 -46.74 -28.92 1.49
CA SER A 118 -46.25 -27.75 0.75
C SER A 118 -44.75 -27.84 0.47
N VAL A 119 -44.33 -27.37 -0.71
CA VAL A 119 -42.91 -27.26 -1.06
C VAL A 119 -42.54 -25.80 -1.22
N ILE A 120 -41.38 -25.43 -0.65
CA ILE A 120 -40.83 -24.08 -0.71
C ILE A 120 -39.66 -24.04 -1.69
N ALA A 121 -39.65 -23.03 -2.55
CA ALA A 121 -38.51 -22.67 -3.37
C ALA A 121 -38.16 -21.20 -3.11
N ASP A 122 -37.03 -20.96 -2.44
CA ASP A 122 -36.51 -19.63 -2.12
C ASP A 122 -35.23 -19.35 -2.94
N SER A 123 -35.00 -18.07 -3.24
CA SER A 123 -33.76 -17.55 -3.82
C SER A 123 -33.24 -16.41 -2.96
N SER A 124 -31.93 -16.43 -2.69
CA SER A 124 -31.24 -15.30 -2.05
C SER A 124 -30.96 -14.25 -3.11
N ILE A 125 -31.21 -12.99 -2.80
CA ILE A 125 -30.96 -11.87 -3.72
C ILE A 125 -30.36 -10.70 -2.96
N THR A 126 -29.73 -9.78 -3.71
CA THR A 126 -29.35 -8.46 -3.21
C THR A 126 -30.28 -7.41 -3.81
N VAL A 127 -31.07 -6.73 -2.98
CA VAL A 127 -31.91 -5.62 -3.42
C VAL A 127 -31.04 -4.37 -3.62
N VAL A 128 -31.20 -3.73 -4.77
CA VAL A 128 -30.47 -2.51 -5.17
C VAL A 128 -31.49 -1.40 -5.42
N ARG A 129 -31.30 -0.24 -4.78
CA ARG A 129 -32.17 0.93 -4.91
C ARG A 129 -31.32 2.16 -5.25
N PRO A 130 -31.39 2.67 -6.49
CA PRO A 130 -30.83 3.98 -6.79
C PRO A 130 -31.54 5.06 -5.97
N ALA A 131 -30.77 6.04 -5.50
CA ALA A 131 -31.18 7.08 -4.57
C ALA A 131 -31.82 6.55 -3.26
N ASP A 132 -31.49 5.32 -2.86
CA ASP A 132 -32.18 4.51 -1.84
C ASP A 132 -33.73 4.65 -1.90
N ALA A 133 -34.29 4.77 -3.10
CA ALA A 133 -35.71 5.08 -3.31
C ALA A 133 -36.55 3.80 -3.54
N GLU A 134 -37.79 3.78 -3.04
CA GLU A 134 -38.74 2.70 -3.39
C GLU A 134 -39.24 2.89 -4.83
N PHE A 135 -39.48 4.14 -5.23
CA PHE A 135 -39.85 4.57 -6.56
C PHE A 135 -39.07 5.82 -6.97
N LEU A 136 -38.55 5.81 -8.18
CA LEU A 136 -37.97 6.99 -8.82
C LEU A 136 -39.04 7.72 -9.63
N GLU A 137 -39.10 9.04 -9.48
CA GLU A 137 -39.83 9.92 -10.39
C GLU A 137 -39.10 10.03 -11.73
N SER A 138 -37.76 10.12 -11.68
CA SER A 138 -36.93 10.13 -12.88
C SER A 138 -35.56 9.50 -12.63
N LEU A 139 -34.99 8.96 -13.70
CA LEU A 139 -33.57 8.57 -13.79
C LEU A 139 -33.03 9.20 -15.07
N SER A 140 -32.24 10.26 -14.93
CA SER A 140 -31.63 11.00 -16.05
C SER A 140 -30.19 10.57 -16.25
N ILE A 141 -29.81 10.41 -17.50
CA ILE A 141 -28.42 10.14 -17.92
C ILE A 141 -27.88 11.27 -18.81
N ASP A 142 -28.57 12.41 -18.87
CA ASP A 142 -28.23 13.50 -19.79
C ASP A 142 -26.83 14.08 -19.52
N ASN A 143 -26.37 14.03 -18.27
CA ASN A 143 -25.07 14.50 -17.82
C ASN A 143 -24.12 13.35 -17.41
N ALA A 144 -24.53 12.10 -17.60
CA ALA A 144 -23.77 10.94 -17.18
C ALA A 144 -22.68 10.57 -18.21
N ARG A 145 -21.65 9.87 -17.75
CA ARG A 145 -20.72 9.13 -18.63
C ARG A 145 -21.14 7.67 -18.67
N VAL A 146 -20.93 7.04 -19.82
CA VAL A 146 -21.32 5.65 -20.06
C VAL A 146 -20.15 4.91 -20.68
N ASP A 147 -19.67 3.89 -19.97
CA ASP A 147 -18.57 3.04 -20.39
C ASP A 147 -18.98 1.57 -20.35
N ILE A 148 -18.35 0.76 -21.19
CA ILE A 148 -18.57 -0.69 -21.24
C ILE A 148 -17.21 -1.39 -21.10
N HIS A 149 -17.03 -2.12 -20.01
CA HIS A 149 -15.90 -3.01 -19.81
C HIS A 149 -16.35 -4.26 -19.05
N ASP A 150 -15.62 -5.36 -19.22
CA ASP A 150 -15.90 -6.66 -18.56
C ASP A 150 -17.32 -7.24 -18.77
N GLY A 151 -18.04 -6.76 -19.79
CA GLY A 151 -19.41 -7.19 -20.10
C GLY A 151 -20.49 -6.46 -19.28
N GLU A 152 -20.11 -5.42 -18.54
CA GLU A 152 -21.01 -4.56 -17.76
C GLU A 152 -21.11 -3.16 -18.40
N ILE A 153 -22.23 -2.48 -18.13
CA ILE A 153 -22.44 -1.08 -18.49
C ILE A 153 -22.30 -0.27 -17.20
N HIS A 154 -21.33 0.63 -17.18
CA HIS A 154 -21.13 1.57 -16.08
C HIS A 154 -21.69 2.92 -16.50
N ILE A 155 -22.59 3.48 -15.67
CA ILE A 155 -23.17 4.80 -15.86
C ILE A 155 -22.77 5.64 -14.66
N THR A 156 -21.91 6.63 -14.85
CA THR A 156 -21.41 7.49 -13.76
C THR A 156 -22.03 8.87 -13.84
N GLU A 157 -22.33 9.47 -12.70
CA GLU A 157 -23.00 10.76 -12.54
C GLU A 157 -24.42 10.80 -13.13
N ALA A 158 -25.16 9.68 -13.11
CA ALA A 158 -26.59 9.70 -13.40
C ALA A 158 -27.33 10.48 -12.31
N GLU A 159 -28.45 11.10 -12.66
CA GLU A 159 -29.30 11.83 -11.71
C GLU A 159 -30.56 11.01 -11.44
N ALA A 160 -30.67 10.47 -10.23
CA ALA A 160 -31.84 9.75 -9.76
C ALA A 160 -32.69 10.66 -8.88
N THR A 161 -33.97 10.81 -9.22
CA THR A 161 -34.92 11.63 -8.46
C THR A 161 -35.93 10.70 -7.79
N PRO A 162 -35.87 10.49 -6.46
CA PRO A 162 -36.90 9.77 -5.73
C PRO A 162 -38.25 10.48 -5.85
N THR A 163 -39.34 9.72 -5.72
CA THR A 163 -40.69 10.32 -5.63
C THR A 163 -40.78 11.18 -4.36
N ASP A 164 -41.20 12.44 -4.51
CA ASP A 164 -41.35 13.43 -3.43
C ASP A 164 -40.04 13.85 -2.72
N ASP A 165 -38.87 13.62 -3.34
CA ASP A 165 -37.55 14.01 -2.79
C ASP A 165 -36.67 14.74 -3.81
N THR A 166 -35.52 15.24 -3.37
CA THR A 166 -34.53 15.90 -4.23
C THR A 166 -33.71 14.91 -5.04
N SER A 167 -33.37 15.31 -6.26
CA SER A 167 -32.47 14.55 -7.13
C SER A 167 -31.09 14.36 -6.50
N VAL A 168 -30.52 13.17 -6.62
CA VAL A 168 -29.17 12.81 -6.18
C VAL A 168 -28.38 12.23 -7.34
N LYS A 169 -27.05 12.41 -7.29
CA LYS A 169 -26.16 11.70 -8.20
C LYS A 169 -26.04 10.23 -7.77
N THR A 170 -26.07 9.34 -8.74
CA THR A 170 -25.93 7.90 -8.55
C THR A 170 -25.06 7.30 -9.65
N ASP A 171 -24.13 6.44 -9.26
CA ASP A 171 -23.35 5.62 -10.18
C ASP A 171 -23.99 4.23 -10.27
N LEU A 172 -24.24 3.76 -11.49
CA LEU A 172 -24.95 2.50 -11.75
C LEU A 172 -24.04 1.51 -12.48
N THR A 173 -24.11 0.25 -12.08
CA THR A 173 -23.56 -0.87 -12.86
C THR A 173 -24.70 -1.77 -13.31
N LEU A 174 -24.74 -2.07 -14.61
CA LEU A 174 -25.76 -2.90 -15.22
C LEU A 174 -25.13 -4.09 -15.95
N SER A 175 -25.57 -5.30 -15.65
CA SER A 175 -25.20 -6.51 -16.39
C SER A 175 -26.40 -7.15 -17.10
N TYR A 176 -26.14 -8.03 -18.06
CA TYR A 176 -27.19 -8.81 -18.74
C TYR A 176 -27.59 -10.04 -17.91
N HIS A 177 -28.81 -10.03 -17.39
CA HIS A 177 -29.36 -11.13 -16.60
C HIS A 177 -29.97 -12.19 -17.52
N VAL A 178 -29.27 -13.30 -17.71
CA VAL A 178 -29.71 -14.40 -18.60
C VAL A 178 -31.09 -14.95 -18.22
N SER A 179 -31.41 -15.04 -16.93
CA SER A 179 -32.70 -15.56 -16.45
C SER A 179 -33.90 -14.68 -16.82
N ARG A 180 -33.67 -13.37 -16.96
CA ARG A 180 -34.68 -12.37 -17.33
C ARG A 180 -34.59 -11.92 -18.79
N GLN A 181 -33.54 -12.33 -19.50
CA GLN A 181 -33.21 -11.90 -20.86
C GLN A 181 -33.17 -10.37 -21.01
N GLY A 182 -32.60 -9.66 -20.03
CA GLY A 182 -32.55 -8.20 -20.00
C GLY A 182 -31.49 -7.67 -19.04
N PHE A 183 -31.25 -6.36 -19.08
CA PHE A 183 -30.31 -5.71 -18.17
C PHE A 183 -30.94 -5.48 -16.79
N GLY A 184 -30.20 -5.80 -15.73
CA GLY A 184 -30.53 -5.47 -14.35
C GLY A 184 -29.57 -4.40 -13.82
N ILE A 185 -30.00 -3.63 -12.82
CA ILE A 185 -29.09 -2.75 -12.06
C ILE A 185 -28.51 -3.59 -10.93
N ASP A 186 -27.23 -3.90 -11.02
CA ASP A 186 -26.51 -4.75 -10.07
C ASP A 186 -25.90 -3.97 -8.91
N MET A 187 -25.63 -2.69 -9.14
CA MET A 187 -25.13 -1.76 -8.15
C MET A 187 -25.69 -0.37 -8.40
N ALA A 188 -26.02 0.33 -7.32
CA ALA A 188 -26.31 1.75 -7.31
C ALA A 188 -25.57 2.35 -6.12
N GLN A 189 -24.74 3.36 -6.37
CA GLN A 189 -23.93 4.01 -5.36
C GLN A 189 -24.28 5.49 -5.34
N ASP A 190 -25.00 5.88 -4.30
CA ASP A 190 -25.57 7.22 -4.14
C ASP A 190 -24.66 8.08 -3.27
N ASP A 191 -24.65 9.40 -3.53
CA ASP A 191 -23.89 10.38 -2.74
C ASP A 191 -22.38 10.10 -2.65
N LEU A 192 -21.81 9.57 -3.74
CA LEU A 192 -20.39 9.70 -3.97
C LEU A 192 -20.14 11.14 -4.39
N GLY A 193 -19.27 11.84 -3.65
CA GLY A 193 -18.50 12.91 -4.26
C GLY A 193 -18.01 12.47 -5.65
N PRO A 194 -17.93 13.38 -6.62
CA PRO A 194 -17.79 13.03 -8.03
C PRO A 194 -16.71 11.96 -8.22
N MET A 195 -17.00 10.90 -8.98
CA MET A 195 -15.95 10.03 -9.51
C MET A 195 -14.99 10.94 -10.25
N GLN A 196 -13.82 11.14 -9.66
CA GLN A 196 -12.84 12.04 -10.25
C GLN A 196 -12.46 11.44 -11.59
N SER A 197 -12.37 12.31 -12.61
CA SER A 197 -11.68 11.95 -13.86
C SER A 197 -10.43 11.15 -13.50
N PRO A 198 -10.08 10.08 -14.23
CA PRO A 198 -8.87 9.32 -13.95
C PRO A 198 -7.73 10.29 -13.70
N TYR A 199 -7.12 10.20 -12.52
CA TYR A 199 -6.06 11.11 -12.13
C TYR A 199 -4.85 10.80 -13.01
N ASP A 200 -4.33 11.83 -13.65
CA ASP A 200 -3.07 11.72 -14.40
C ASP A 200 -1.93 12.12 -13.48
N ALA A 201 -1.22 11.10 -12.99
CA ALA A 201 -0.11 11.27 -12.07
C ALA A 201 1.22 11.55 -12.79
N LEU A 202 1.25 11.73 -14.10
CA LEU A 202 2.52 11.86 -14.82
C LEU A 202 3.33 13.09 -14.41
N GLU A 203 2.69 14.24 -14.24
CA GLU A 203 3.38 15.46 -13.81
C GLU A 203 4.01 15.26 -12.42
N LEU A 204 3.23 14.70 -11.49
CA LEU A 204 3.68 14.26 -10.17
C LEU A 204 4.88 13.31 -10.24
N LEU A 205 4.75 12.22 -11.01
CA LEU A 205 5.77 11.20 -11.09
C LEU A 205 7.04 11.71 -11.77
N GLU A 206 6.92 12.57 -12.77
CA GLU A 206 8.04 13.22 -13.44
C GLU A 206 8.80 14.15 -12.49
N ASP A 207 8.10 15.02 -11.78
CA ASP A 207 8.71 15.95 -10.83
C ASP A 207 9.41 15.21 -9.68
N VAL A 208 8.73 14.23 -9.05
CA VAL A 208 9.29 13.46 -7.94
C VAL A 208 10.46 12.60 -8.42
N ALA A 209 10.37 11.94 -9.58
CA ALA A 209 11.47 11.12 -10.09
C ALA A 209 12.74 11.95 -10.36
N HIS A 210 12.59 13.11 -11.01
CA HIS A 210 13.73 13.99 -11.26
C HIS A 210 14.35 14.51 -9.96
N ALA A 211 13.54 14.76 -8.94
CA ALA A 211 14.03 15.23 -7.67
C ALA A 211 14.71 14.13 -6.83
N ILE A 212 14.22 12.89 -6.91
CA ILE A 212 14.92 11.71 -6.37
C ILE A 212 16.30 11.60 -7.04
N PHE A 213 16.35 11.66 -8.37
CA PHE A 213 17.62 11.62 -9.09
C PHE A 213 18.56 12.77 -8.67
N ALA A 214 18.06 14.00 -8.54
CA ALA A 214 18.85 15.14 -8.08
C ALA A 214 19.39 14.95 -6.65
N THR A 215 18.65 14.23 -5.80
CA THR A 215 19.11 13.88 -4.44
C THR A 215 20.29 12.91 -4.48
N TYR A 216 20.22 11.87 -5.32
CA TYR A 216 21.34 10.95 -5.51
C TYR A 216 22.52 11.59 -6.25
N ASP A 217 22.27 12.54 -7.15
CA ASP A 217 23.32 13.33 -7.79
C ASP A 217 24.03 14.21 -6.76
N ALA A 218 23.31 14.87 -5.85
CA ALA A 218 23.88 15.64 -4.75
C ALA A 218 24.67 14.76 -3.76
N LEU A 219 24.19 13.55 -3.45
CA LEU A 219 24.94 12.57 -2.64
C LEU A 219 26.26 12.19 -3.33
N ASN A 220 26.21 11.95 -4.64
CA ASN A 220 27.38 11.62 -5.44
C ASN A 220 28.37 12.79 -5.50
N GLU A 221 27.91 14.01 -5.73
CA GLU A 221 28.73 15.24 -5.75
C GLU A 221 29.37 15.54 -4.39
N ALA A 222 28.66 15.31 -3.28
CA ALA A 222 29.21 15.45 -1.94
C ALA A 222 30.31 14.41 -1.64
N THR A 223 30.35 13.32 -2.41
CA THR A 223 31.23 12.18 -2.17
C THR A 223 32.44 12.15 -3.11
N ILE A 224 32.27 12.41 -4.40
CA ILE A 224 33.27 12.17 -5.45
C ILE A 224 34.02 13.45 -5.84
N ASP A 225 35.35 13.34 -5.89
CA ASP A 225 36.21 14.33 -6.53
C ASP A 225 36.15 14.19 -8.08
N PRO A 226 35.61 15.16 -8.84
CA PRO A 226 35.50 15.08 -10.29
C PRO A 226 36.86 15.16 -11.02
N GLU A 227 37.93 15.58 -10.36
CA GLU A 227 39.28 15.59 -10.90
C GLU A 227 40.21 14.85 -9.95
N ALA A 228 40.33 13.52 -10.09
CA ALA A 228 41.39 12.76 -9.45
C ALA A 228 42.78 13.25 -9.95
N SER A 229 43.25 14.37 -9.40
CA SER A 229 44.55 14.95 -9.67
C SER A 229 45.59 14.00 -9.10
N THR A 230 46.18 13.23 -10.00
CA THR A 230 47.39 12.44 -9.76
C THR A 230 48.64 13.33 -9.63
N THR A 231 48.48 14.63 -9.44
CA THR A 231 49.58 15.60 -9.40
C THR A 231 49.42 16.60 -8.25
N GLY A 232 49.94 16.22 -7.09
CA GLY A 232 50.38 17.18 -6.08
C GLY A 232 49.68 17.09 -4.72
N MET A 233 50.45 17.51 -3.72
CA MET A 233 50.12 17.57 -2.30
C MET A 233 49.22 18.78 -2.00
N THR A 234 48.07 18.89 -2.67
CA THR A 234 47.07 19.93 -2.38
C THR A 234 46.03 19.40 -1.40
N VAL A 235 45.75 20.18 -0.35
CA VAL A 235 44.67 19.88 0.59
C VAL A 235 43.35 20.19 -0.10
N ASP A 236 42.57 19.15 -0.38
CA ASP A 236 41.19 19.24 -0.87
C ASP A 236 40.23 18.61 0.15
N THR A 237 39.19 19.34 0.51
CA THR A 237 38.15 18.93 1.45
C THR A 237 36.75 19.23 0.91
N SER A 238 36.61 19.37 -0.41
CA SER A 238 35.35 19.69 -1.08
C SER A 238 34.34 18.54 -1.00
N THR A 239 34.82 17.30 -1.04
CA THR A 239 34.02 16.08 -0.97
C THR A 239 34.53 15.13 0.11
N LEU A 240 33.70 14.17 0.55
CA LEU A 240 34.07 13.23 1.60
C LEU A 240 35.31 12.40 1.23
N HIS A 241 35.37 11.88 0.00
CA HIS A 241 36.51 11.09 -0.47
C HIS A 241 37.80 11.93 -0.46
N ALA A 242 37.77 13.14 -1.03
CA ALA A 242 38.91 14.05 -1.04
C ALA A 242 39.34 14.46 0.38
N ALA A 243 38.38 14.79 1.24
CA ALA A 243 38.66 15.21 2.61
C ALA A 243 39.31 14.09 3.44
N VAL A 244 38.84 12.85 3.33
CA VAL A 244 39.46 11.68 3.98
C VAL A 244 40.88 11.48 3.45
N HIS A 245 41.09 11.53 2.14
CA HIS A 245 42.42 11.39 1.54
C HIS A 245 43.40 12.47 2.00
N SER A 246 42.97 13.73 2.03
CA SER A 246 43.76 14.87 2.52
C SER A 246 44.08 14.76 4.01
N PHE A 247 43.10 14.40 4.84
CA PHE A 247 43.29 14.22 6.28
C PHE A 247 44.26 13.07 6.59
N VAL A 248 44.04 11.92 5.97
CA VAL A 248 44.89 10.73 6.14
C VAL A 248 46.30 10.97 5.57
N GLY A 249 46.43 11.62 4.42
CA GLY A 249 47.73 12.02 3.86
C GLY A 249 48.48 12.99 4.78
N THR A 250 47.80 13.97 5.35
CA THR A 250 48.39 14.95 6.26
C THR A 250 48.83 14.32 7.59
N SER A 251 48.02 13.42 8.15
CA SER A 251 48.34 12.73 9.43
C SER A 251 49.62 11.89 9.36
N ALA A 252 49.97 11.37 8.18
CA ALA A 252 51.23 10.65 7.96
C ALA A 252 52.47 11.55 8.09
N GLY A 253 52.35 12.86 7.83
CA GLY A 253 53.49 13.79 7.80
C GLY A 253 53.53 14.80 8.96
N SER A 254 52.37 15.23 9.47
CA SER A 254 52.29 16.27 10.49
C SER A 254 50.99 16.18 11.32
N GLN A 255 51.11 15.76 12.58
CA GLN A 255 49.98 15.69 13.51
C GLN A 255 49.30 17.04 13.71
N ALA A 256 50.07 18.12 13.89
CA ALA A 256 49.51 19.46 14.11
C ALA A 256 48.64 19.91 12.94
N ALA A 257 49.13 19.76 11.71
CA ALA A 257 48.36 20.08 10.51
C ALA A 257 47.12 19.18 10.34
N ALA A 258 47.20 17.90 10.71
CA ALA A 258 46.05 17.00 10.64
C ALA A 258 44.97 17.34 11.68
N VAL A 259 45.35 17.82 12.88
CA VAL A 259 44.41 18.33 13.88
C VAL A 259 43.63 19.52 13.32
N GLU A 260 44.28 20.44 12.59
CA GLU A 260 43.60 21.57 11.93
C GLU A 260 42.66 21.13 10.80
N LEU A 261 42.91 19.98 10.16
CA LEU A 261 42.05 19.43 9.09
C LEU A 261 40.89 18.58 9.62
N LEU A 262 40.97 18.08 10.85
CA LEU A 262 39.96 17.18 11.41
C LEU A 262 38.52 17.76 11.32
N PRO A 263 38.28 19.04 11.68
CA PRO A 263 36.94 19.61 11.56
C PRO A 263 36.41 19.66 10.11
N ALA A 264 37.29 19.82 9.12
CA ALA A 264 36.89 19.90 7.71
C ALA A 264 36.44 18.53 7.18
N VAL A 265 37.16 17.44 7.50
CA VAL A 265 36.74 16.09 7.12
C VAL A 265 35.49 15.63 7.87
N GLN A 266 35.35 16.02 9.15
CA GLN A 266 34.12 15.80 9.91
C GLN A 266 32.93 16.56 9.30
N ALA A 267 33.14 17.78 8.82
CA ALA A 267 32.11 18.54 8.12
C ALA A 267 31.74 17.90 6.77
N ALA A 268 32.71 17.40 6.01
CA ALA A 268 32.45 16.68 4.75
C ALA A 268 31.59 15.43 4.99
N TRP A 269 31.86 14.67 6.05
CA TRP A 269 31.00 13.54 6.45
C TRP A 269 29.58 13.98 6.74
N ARG A 270 29.40 15.03 7.56
CA ARG A 270 28.06 15.55 7.88
C ARG A 270 27.31 16.07 6.67
N ASN A 271 28.00 16.76 5.76
CA ASN A 271 27.39 17.30 4.55
C ASN A 271 26.95 16.18 3.59
N THR A 272 27.70 15.08 3.54
CA THR A 272 27.36 13.89 2.74
C THR A 272 26.18 13.13 3.35
N ARG A 273 26.04 13.17 4.68
CA ARG A 273 24.92 12.56 5.40
C ARG A 273 23.57 13.19 5.03
N VAL A 274 23.54 14.50 4.79
CA VAL A 274 22.30 15.25 4.50
C VAL A 274 21.50 14.67 3.31
N PRO A 275 22.06 14.56 2.07
CA PRO A 275 21.31 14.02 0.94
C PRO A 275 20.96 12.53 1.11
N TRP A 276 21.75 11.77 1.87
CA TRP A 276 21.44 10.37 2.17
C TRP A 276 20.20 10.23 3.08
N GLU A 277 20.18 10.92 4.22
CA GLU A 277 19.04 10.89 5.16
C GLU A 277 17.78 11.50 4.54
N GLN A 278 17.95 12.48 3.64
CA GLN A 278 16.87 13.05 2.83
C GLN A 278 16.39 12.11 1.71
N SER A 279 17.01 10.94 1.53
CA SER A 279 16.60 9.92 0.55
C SER A 279 15.86 8.71 1.14
N GLU A 280 15.76 8.61 2.46
CA GLU A 280 15.23 7.41 3.10
C GLU A 280 13.72 7.16 2.86
N ALA A 281 12.95 8.18 2.42
CA ALA A 281 11.56 7.98 1.99
C ALA A 281 11.44 7.30 0.60
N PHE A 282 12.55 7.01 -0.07
CA PHE A 282 12.57 6.44 -1.41
C PHE A 282 13.73 5.46 -1.65
N LEU A 283 14.04 4.62 -0.65
CA LEU A 283 15.02 3.51 -0.77
C LEU A 283 14.53 2.33 -1.62
N PHE A 284 13.52 2.51 -2.47
CA PHE A 284 13.04 1.50 -3.40
C PHE A 284 13.85 1.51 -4.71
N GLY A 285 13.55 0.56 -5.59
CA GLY A 285 14.21 0.47 -6.89
C GLY A 285 15.69 0.08 -6.75
N PRO A 286 16.62 0.72 -7.48
CA PRO A 286 18.03 0.32 -7.49
C PRO A 286 18.72 0.39 -6.13
N VAL A 287 18.23 1.21 -5.19
CA VAL A 287 18.81 1.27 -3.84
C VAL A 287 18.66 -0.08 -3.13
N ASP A 288 17.46 -0.66 -3.19
CA ASP A 288 17.12 -1.96 -2.62
C ASP A 288 17.62 -3.10 -3.52
N SER A 289 17.31 -3.08 -4.82
CA SER A 289 17.61 -4.21 -5.71
C SER A 289 19.11 -4.47 -5.92
N ASP A 290 19.93 -3.43 -5.80
CA ASP A 290 21.39 -3.53 -5.93
C ASP A 290 22.09 -3.47 -4.55
N GLU A 291 21.33 -3.55 -3.46
CA GLU A 291 21.80 -3.59 -2.06
C GLU A 291 22.71 -2.40 -1.67
N HIS A 292 22.45 -1.20 -2.20
CA HIS A 292 23.28 -0.02 -1.92
C HIS A 292 23.16 0.46 -0.47
N ASP A 293 21.98 0.37 0.11
CA ASP A 293 21.70 0.82 1.48
C ASP A 293 22.60 0.14 2.54
N PRO A 294 22.65 -1.20 2.64
CA PRO A 294 23.54 -1.87 3.59
C PRO A 294 25.02 -1.45 3.48
N PHE A 295 25.56 -1.30 2.28
CA PHE A 295 26.96 -0.92 2.10
C PHE A 295 27.26 0.56 2.37
N LEU A 296 26.25 1.42 2.28
CA LEU A 296 26.38 2.84 2.61
C LEU A 296 26.13 3.08 4.10
N ASP A 297 25.18 2.37 4.71
CA ASP A 297 24.64 2.81 6.00
C ASP A 297 24.25 1.74 7.02
N THR A 298 24.86 0.56 6.97
CA THR A 298 24.60 -0.45 8.00
C THR A 298 24.93 0.04 9.41
N TRP A 299 23.94 -0.07 10.28
CA TRP A 299 24.03 0.18 11.71
C TRP A 299 23.31 -0.93 12.49
N PRO A 300 23.87 -1.46 13.60
CA PRO A 300 25.07 -1.02 14.29
C PRO A 300 26.39 -1.46 13.64
N LEU A 301 27.39 -0.58 13.67
CA LEU A 301 28.76 -0.88 13.22
C LEU A 301 29.43 -1.95 14.10
N ASN A 302 30.01 -2.96 13.46
CA ASN A 302 30.83 -3.98 14.10
C ASN A 302 32.27 -3.49 14.32
N VAL A 303 32.43 -2.66 15.37
CA VAL A 303 33.73 -2.07 15.76
C VAL A 303 34.79 -3.14 16.04
N THR A 304 34.40 -4.31 16.53
CA THR A 304 35.35 -5.39 16.85
C THR A 304 35.98 -5.93 15.58
N ASP A 305 35.17 -6.26 14.58
CA ASP A 305 35.68 -6.82 13.33
C ASP A 305 36.42 -5.77 12.50
N LEU A 306 35.94 -4.52 12.50
CA LEU A 306 36.67 -3.39 11.93
C LEU A 306 38.08 -3.24 12.51
N GLU A 307 38.24 -3.24 13.84
CA GLU A 307 39.56 -3.13 14.47
C GLU A 307 40.41 -4.40 14.26
N ASN A 308 39.79 -5.57 14.14
CA ASN A 308 40.48 -6.81 13.77
C ASN A 308 41.05 -6.74 12.34
N ILE A 309 40.31 -6.18 11.38
CA ILE A 309 40.77 -5.97 10.00
C ILE A 309 41.94 -4.99 9.97
N ILE A 310 41.83 -3.88 10.72
CA ILE A 310 42.94 -2.92 10.86
C ILE A 310 44.17 -3.60 11.47
N ALA A 311 44.00 -4.50 12.43
CA ALA A 311 45.12 -5.21 13.07
C ALA A 311 45.65 -6.42 12.27
N SER A 312 44.94 -6.89 11.24
CA SER A 312 45.29 -8.12 10.51
C SER A 312 46.54 -7.94 9.63
N SER A 313 46.98 -9.01 8.95
CA SER A 313 48.03 -8.93 7.93
C SER A 313 47.51 -8.85 6.51
N ASP A 314 46.19 -8.87 6.32
CA ASP A 314 45.56 -8.95 5.01
C ASP A 314 45.71 -7.61 4.27
N ASP A 315 45.66 -7.70 2.93
CA ASP A 315 45.69 -6.53 2.07
C ASP A 315 44.32 -5.87 2.02
N ILE A 316 44.11 -4.91 2.94
CA ILE A 316 42.86 -4.16 3.13
C ILE A 316 42.36 -3.57 1.80
N ALA A 317 43.26 -3.12 0.92
CA ALA A 317 42.87 -2.49 -0.34
C ALA A 317 42.19 -3.46 -1.33
N THR A 318 42.22 -4.76 -1.05
CA THR A 318 41.63 -5.82 -1.90
C THR A 318 40.61 -6.68 -1.15
N LEU A 319 40.36 -6.39 0.13
CA LEU A 319 39.38 -7.14 0.92
C LEU A 319 37.96 -6.81 0.43
N ASP A 320 37.16 -7.86 0.38
CA ASP A 320 35.71 -7.74 0.32
C ASP A 320 35.21 -7.48 1.74
N LEU A 321 34.89 -6.23 2.04
CA LEU A 321 34.43 -5.83 3.36
C LEU A 321 32.94 -6.18 3.49
N ALA A 322 32.54 -6.67 4.66
CA ALA A 322 31.12 -6.79 4.99
C ALA A 322 30.48 -5.40 5.13
N ASP A 323 29.16 -5.34 5.01
CA ASP A 323 28.35 -4.12 5.16
C ASP A 323 28.55 -3.47 6.55
N ASP A 324 28.52 -4.27 7.61
CA ASP A 324 28.63 -3.85 9.02
C ASP A 324 30.02 -3.36 9.46
N VAL A 325 31.00 -3.27 8.55
CA VAL A 325 32.34 -2.73 8.82
C VAL A 325 32.73 -1.58 7.87
N GLN A 326 31.85 -1.15 6.97
CA GLN A 326 32.12 -0.05 6.03
C GLN A 326 31.03 1.04 6.11
N GLY A 327 30.87 1.83 5.04
CA GLY A 327 29.83 2.84 5.00
C GLY A 327 30.12 4.09 5.84
N PHE A 328 29.06 4.87 6.06
CA PHE A 328 29.07 6.09 6.85
C PHE A 328 29.56 5.86 8.27
N HIS A 329 29.06 4.85 8.96
CA HIS A 329 29.36 4.63 10.37
C HIS A 329 30.79 4.15 10.62
N ALA A 330 31.40 3.43 9.67
CA ALA A 330 32.83 3.12 9.75
C ALA A 330 33.69 4.39 9.64
N LEU A 331 33.39 5.26 8.68
CA LEU A 331 34.07 6.56 8.57
C LEU A 331 33.79 7.44 9.79
N GLU A 332 32.57 7.43 10.30
CA GLU A 332 32.17 8.17 11.50
C GLU A 332 33.00 7.73 12.72
N TYR A 333 33.05 6.42 12.99
CA TYR A 333 33.84 5.86 14.08
C TYR A 333 35.31 6.28 14.00
N LEU A 334 35.89 6.26 12.80
CA LEU A 334 37.29 6.61 12.57
C LEU A 334 37.56 8.11 12.75
N LEU A 335 36.62 8.97 12.37
CA LEU A 335 36.82 10.43 12.28
C LEU A 335 36.37 11.19 13.54
N PHE A 336 35.48 10.64 14.36
CA PHE A 336 34.90 11.36 15.50
C PHE A 336 35.42 10.90 16.87
N GLN A 337 36.12 9.77 16.93
CA GLN A 337 36.75 9.30 18.16
C GLN A 337 37.98 8.41 17.89
N ASP A 338 38.83 8.25 18.92
CA ASP A 338 39.87 7.23 18.90
C ASP A 338 39.31 5.83 19.23
N LYS A 339 40.14 4.80 19.11
CA LYS A 339 39.74 3.42 19.40
C LYS A 339 39.31 3.14 20.84
N ASN A 340 39.59 4.08 21.76
CA ASN A 340 39.22 4.00 23.17
C ASN A 340 38.00 4.88 23.50
N GLY A 341 37.38 5.52 22.50
CA GLY A 341 36.23 6.41 22.66
C GLY A 341 36.58 7.86 23.05
N SER A 342 37.83 8.28 22.91
CA SER A 342 38.24 9.67 23.13
C SER A 342 37.86 10.54 21.95
N THR A 343 37.13 11.63 22.20
CA THR A 343 36.79 12.66 21.20
C THR A 343 37.83 13.79 21.11
N ASP A 344 38.95 13.67 21.83
CA ASP A 344 40.06 14.63 21.77
C ASP A 344 40.71 14.60 20.37
N PRO A 345 40.76 15.74 19.64
CA PRO A 345 41.33 15.80 18.30
C PRO A 345 42.76 15.26 18.19
N ALA A 346 43.59 15.48 19.20
CA ALA A 346 44.96 14.99 19.19
C ALA A 346 45.02 13.46 19.35
N ALA A 347 44.16 12.86 20.18
CA ALA A 347 44.03 11.41 20.30
C ALA A 347 43.56 10.75 18.99
N ILE A 348 42.53 11.32 18.35
CA ILE A 348 42.01 10.85 17.05
C ILE A 348 43.14 10.86 16.01
N VAL A 349 43.80 12.00 15.84
CA VAL A 349 44.90 12.18 14.87
C VAL A 349 46.09 11.28 15.18
N ALA A 350 46.43 11.05 16.46
CA ALA A 350 47.50 10.15 16.85
C ALA A 350 47.24 8.70 16.37
N GLY A 351 45.98 8.26 16.38
CA GLY A 351 45.57 6.97 15.83
C GLY A 351 45.95 6.81 14.35
N PHE A 352 45.69 7.83 13.53
CA PHE A 352 46.10 7.80 12.12
C PHE A 352 47.59 8.03 11.92
N SER A 353 48.22 8.88 12.73
CA SER A 353 49.62 9.25 12.54
C SER A 353 50.57 8.10 12.87
N THR A 354 50.18 7.24 13.81
CA THR A 354 51.00 6.11 14.29
C THR A 354 50.67 4.78 13.60
N ASP A 355 49.52 4.67 12.94
CA ASP A 355 49.05 3.43 12.33
C ASP A 355 48.79 3.58 10.82
N GLU A 356 49.65 3.00 10.01
CA GLU A 356 49.49 2.98 8.55
C GLU A 356 48.30 2.16 8.10
N ARG A 357 47.94 1.09 8.81
CA ARG A 357 46.81 0.24 8.43
C ARG A 357 45.49 0.98 8.68
N ARG A 358 45.38 1.74 9.77
CA ARG A 358 44.21 2.61 10.01
C ARG A 358 44.02 3.65 8.89
N ARG A 359 45.13 4.23 8.41
CA ARG A 359 45.13 5.14 7.25
C ARG A 359 44.66 4.45 5.97
N THR A 360 45.18 3.24 5.69
CA THR A 360 44.79 2.45 4.52
C THR A 360 43.31 2.05 4.58
N TYR A 361 42.82 1.65 5.77
CA TYR A 361 41.42 1.32 5.99
C TYR A 361 40.49 2.49 5.69
N ALA A 362 40.76 3.67 6.27
CA ALA A 362 39.94 4.86 6.03
C ALA A 362 39.88 5.26 4.55
N ARG A 363 40.99 5.17 3.82
CA ARG A 363 41.01 5.41 2.35
C ARG A 363 40.21 4.36 1.59
N THR A 364 40.32 3.10 1.99
CA THR A 364 39.60 1.99 1.34
C THR A 364 38.10 2.16 1.51
N VAL A 365 37.63 2.39 2.73
CA VAL A 365 36.21 2.64 3.01
C VAL A 365 35.71 3.87 2.27
N ALA A 366 36.45 4.99 2.29
CA ALA A 366 36.05 6.19 1.54
C ALA A 366 35.97 5.95 0.02
N GLY A 367 36.85 5.12 -0.55
CA GLY A 367 36.81 4.74 -1.96
C GLY A 367 35.68 3.79 -2.32
N LEU A 368 35.34 2.84 -1.44
CA LEU A 368 34.17 1.96 -1.59
C LEU A 368 32.88 2.76 -1.49
N PHE A 369 32.79 3.65 -0.49
CA PHE A 369 31.67 4.56 -0.32
C PHE A 369 31.42 5.41 -1.58
N ALA A 370 32.48 6.05 -2.10
CA ALA A 370 32.42 6.81 -3.35
C ALA A 370 32.00 5.98 -4.57
N ARG A 371 32.34 4.68 -4.60
CA ARG A 371 31.90 3.78 -5.66
C ARG A 371 30.40 3.50 -5.56
N HIS A 372 29.91 3.14 -4.38
CA HIS A 372 28.50 2.84 -4.19
C HIS A 372 27.60 4.05 -4.49
N THR A 373 27.99 5.26 -4.07
CA THR A 373 27.24 6.47 -4.44
C THR A 373 27.26 6.73 -5.95
N GLN A 374 28.37 6.42 -6.64
CA GLN A 374 28.46 6.55 -8.09
C GLN A 374 27.58 5.54 -8.83
N GLU A 375 27.58 4.29 -8.38
CA GLU A 375 26.77 3.21 -8.93
C GLU A 375 25.28 3.52 -8.74
N LEU A 376 24.87 3.93 -7.55
CA LEU A 376 23.51 4.37 -7.26
C LEU A 376 23.08 5.56 -8.13
N ARG A 377 23.91 6.60 -8.25
CA ARG A 377 23.60 7.72 -9.12
C ARG A 377 23.48 7.29 -10.58
N ASN A 378 24.31 6.34 -11.04
CA ASN A 378 24.28 5.84 -12.42
C ASN A 378 23.09 4.92 -12.71
N SER A 379 22.57 4.18 -11.72
CA SER A 379 21.38 3.35 -11.91
C SER A 379 20.12 4.20 -12.14
N TRP A 380 20.09 5.42 -11.59
CA TRP A 380 19.01 6.38 -11.83
C TRP A 380 19.21 7.26 -13.09
N ASP A 381 20.44 7.53 -13.52
CA ASP A 381 20.74 8.39 -14.68
C ASP A 381 20.11 7.84 -15.98
N PRO A 382 19.43 8.69 -16.79
CA PRO A 382 18.98 8.35 -18.14
C PRO A 382 20.03 7.77 -19.09
N ALA A 383 21.31 8.12 -18.91
CA ALA A 383 22.43 7.58 -19.68
C ALA A 383 22.94 6.22 -19.14
N GLY A 384 22.50 5.81 -17.95
CA GLY A 384 22.87 4.59 -17.26
C GLY A 384 21.71 3.61 -17.14
N GLY A 385 21.25 3.36 -15.91
CA GLY A 385 20.15 2.43 -15.62
C GLY A 385 18.75 2.96 -15.94
N ASP A 386 18.61 4.27 -16.20
CA ASP A 386 17.37 4.93 -16.61
C ASP A 386 16.19 4.78 -15.62
N PHE A 387 16.46 4.50 -14.34
CA PHE A 387 15.37 4.28 -13.38
C PHE A 387 14.51 5.52 -13.15
N VAL A 388 15.07 6.73 -13.32
CA VAL A 388 14.30 7.98 -13.29
C VAL A 388 13.11 7.95 -14.26
N HIS A 389 13.29 7.40 -15.47
CA HIS A 389 12.19 7.30 -16.41
C HIS A 389 11.33 6.05 -16.24
N GLU A 390 11.81 5.00 -15.56
CA GLU A 390 10.94 3.91 -15.11
C GLU A 390 9.85 4.47 -14.19
N LEU A 391 10.21 5.36 -13.26
CA LEU A 391 9.25 6.03 -12.38
C LEU A 391 8.45 7.14 -13.10
N ALA A 392 9.13 8.08 -13.76
CA ALA A 392 8.49 9.25 -14.39
C ALA A 392 7.47 8.89 -15.48
N LEU A 393 7.67 7.75 -16.17
CA LEU A 393 6.82 7.32 -17.28
C LEU A 393 6.01 6.06 -16.94
N ALA A 394 5.71 5.82 -15.66
CA ALA A 394 4.87 4.71 -15.23
C ALA A 394 3.57 4.61 -16.06
N GLY A 395 3.21 3.39 -16.47
CA GLY A 395 2.07 3.14 -17.37
C GLY A 395 2.36 3.34 -18.87
N ARG A 396 3.42 4.06 -19.27
CA ARG A 396 3.74 4.33 -20.68
C ARG A 396 4.77 3.37 -21.29
N GLY A 397 4.57 2.07 -21.05
CA GLY A 397 5.41 0.99 -21.62
C GLY A 397 6.71 0.72 -20.86
N ARG A 398 6.79 1.16 -19.59
CA ARG A 398 7.88 0.86 -18.64
C ARG A 398 7.69 -0.53 -18.01
N MET A 399 8.80 -1.14 -17.59
CA MET A 399 8.81 -2.55 -17.15
C MET A 399 8.62 -2.69 -15.64
N THR A 400 9.11 -1.71 -14.86
CA THR A 400 9.00 -1.74 -13.40
C THR A 400 7.59 -1.34 -12.95
N TYR A 401 7.06 -0.23 -13.47
CA TYR A 401 5.73 0.27 -13.14
C TYR A 401 4.80 0.18 -14.35
N THR A 402 3.97 -0.87 -14.37
CA THR A 402 3.02 -1.14 -15.46
C THR A 402 1.85 -0.17 -15.50
N ASP A 403 1.63 0.59 -14.43
CA ASP A 403 0.57 1.59 -14.29
C ASP A 403 0.98 2.69 -13.29
N GLN A 404 0.38 3.87 -13.40
CA GLN A 404 0.68 5.01 -12.51
C GLN A 404 0.31 4.74 -11.05
N LYS A 405 -0.72 3.91 -10.79
CA LYS A 405 -1.17 3.57 -9.44
C LYS A 405 -0.06 2.89 -8.65
N SER A 406 0.61 1.90 -9.26
CA SER A 406 1.72 1.18 -8.65
C SER A 406 2.88 2.11 -8.28
N ALA A 407 3.22 3.07 -9.13
CA ALA A 407 4.27 4.06 -8.87
C ALA A 407 3.91 5.01 -7.71
N VAL A 408 2.68 5.54 -7.68
CA VAL A 408 2.22 6.39 -6.57
C VAL A 408 2.16 5.61 -5.27
N GLN A 409 1.73 4.34 -5.31
CA GLN A 409 1.74 3.46 -4.14
C GLN A 409 3.15 3.22 -3.60
N GLU A 410 4.15 3.05 -4.48
CA GLU A 410 5.55 2.88 -4.08
C GLU A 410 6.07 4.11 -3.31
N LEU A 411 5.79 5.32 -3.82
CA LEU A 411 6.14 6.57 -3.14
C LEU A 411 5.50 6.67 -1.74
N VAL A 412 4.22 6.29 -1.62
CA VAL A 412 3.52 6.29 -0.33
C VAL A 412 4.12 5.26 0.63
N ASN A 413 4.43 4.06 0.16
CA ASN A 413 5.06 3.02 0.96
C ASN A 413 6.46 3.42 1.46
N GLY A 414 7.27 4.07 0.62
CA GLY A 414 8.58 4.58 1.03
C GLY A 414 8.49 5.58 2.17
N MET A 415 7.55 6.54 2.09
CA MET A 415 7.29 7.49 3.18
C MET A 415 6.80 6.80 4.47
N ILE A 416 5.94 5.78 4.36
CA ILE A 416 5.47 4.99 5.50
C ILE A 416 6.65 4.27 6.16
N GLY A 417 7.52 3.65 5.35
CA GLY A 417 8.67 2.88 5.82
C GLY A 417 9.59 3.70 6.72
N ILE A 418 10.05 4.86 6.25
CA ILE A 418 10.92 5.71 7.07
C ILE A 418 10.21 6.36 8.26
N ALA A 419 8.90 6.62 8.17
CA ALA A 419 8.14 7.10 9.33
C ALA A 419 8.03 6.04 10.44
N ASP A 420 7.79 4.78 10.05
CA ASP A 420 7.79 3.61 10.94
C ASP A 420 9.16 3.41 11.58
N GLU A 421 10.21 3.38 10.76
CA GLU A 421 11.58 3.18 11.21
C GLU A 421 12.04 4.31 12.16
N LEU A 422 11.76 5.57 11.83
CA LEU A 422 12.11 6.71 12.66
C LEU A 422 11.50 6.59 14.06
N GLY A 423 10.21 6.28 14.14
CA GLY A 423 9.48 6.17 15.40
C GLY A 423 9.84 4.92 16.20
N ASN A 424 9.82 3.76 15.55
CA ASN A 424 9.89 2.46 16.20
C ASN A 424 11.32 1.92 16.35
N VAL A 425 12.24 2.34 15.48
CA VAL A 425 13.65 1.88 15.47
C VAL A 425 14.58 3.02 15.89
N LYS A 426 14.82 4.02 15.04
CA LYS A 426 15.89 5.03 15.21
C LYS A 426 15.75 5.84 16.51
N ILE A 427 14.54 6.23 16.89
CA ILE A 427 14.27 6.93 18.16
C ILE A 427 13.78 5.95 19.25
N GLY A 428 12.87 5.04 18.89
CA GLY A 428 12.16 4.17 19.82
C GLY A 428 13.06 3.19 20.55
N VAL A 429 13.95 2.49 19.85
CA VAL A 429 14.83 1.48 20.45
C VAL A 429 15.80 2.10 21.46
N PRO A 430 16.59 3.15 21.14
CA PRO A 430 17.45 3.83 22.11
C PRO A 430 16.71 4.32 23.36
N LEU A 431 15.50 4.88 23.18
CA LEU A 431 14.69 5.36 24.28
C LEU A 431 14.25 4.23 25.21
N ASN A 432 13.80 3.11 24.64
CA ASN A 432 13.29 1.96 25.38
C ASN A 432 14.42 1.25 26.13
N ASP A 433 15.51 1.00 25.43
CA ASP A 433 16.67 0.26 25.97
C ASP A 433 17.56 1.13 26.86
N GLN A 434 17.40 2.47 26.77
CA GLN A 434 18.24 3.45 27.47
C GLN A 434 19.72 3.25 27.16
N SER A 435 20.01 2.91 25.91
CA SER A 435 21.33 2.50 25.46
C SER A 435 21.75 3.37 24.29
N THR A 436 22.86 4.08 24.46
CA THR A 436 23.52 4.79 23.36
C THR A 436 24.21 3.82 22.39
N ALA A 437 24.30 2.52 22.71
CA ALA A 437 24.81 1.53 21.76
C ALA A 437 23.84 1.32 20.59
N GLU A 438 22.54 1.47 20.87
CA GLU A 438 21.42 1.39 19.91
C GLU A 438 21.21 2.72 19.15
N GLU A 439 22.03 3.74 19.39
CA GLU A 439 21.92 5.02 18.69
C GLU A 439 22.71 4.99 17.38
N GLU A 440 22.01 5.27 16.28
CA GLU A 440 22.59 5.63 14.99
C GLU A 440 23.31 6.98 15.09
N SER A 441 24.44 7.14 14.40
CA SER A 441 25.28 8.35 14.47
C SER A 441 25.77 8.72 15.88
N ARG A 442 25.91 7.73 16.77
CA ARG A 442 26.33 7.91 18.17
C ARG A 442 27.75 8.47 18.34
N PHE A 443 28.63 8.25 17.36
CA PHE A 443 30.04 8.66 17.48
C PHE A 443 30.21 10.16 17.22
N SER A 444 29.36 10.72 16.36
CA SER A 444 29.41 12.10 15.94
C SER A 444 28.32 12.96 16.60
N ASN A 445 27.35 12.37 17.31
CA ASN A 445 26.15 13.04 17.80
C ASN A 445 25.33 13.70 16.67
N ASN A 446 25.17 13.01 15.53
CA ASN A 446 24.39 13.53 14.37
C ASN A 446 22.92 13.13 14.38
N SER A 447 22.52 12.16 15.20
CA SER A 447 21.20 11.50 15.18
C SER A 447 20.01 12.45 15.09
N ARG A 448 19.98 13.56 15.84
CA ARG A 448 18.86 14.53 15.71
C ARG A 448 18.79 15.17 14.33
N ARG A 449 19.92 15.40 13.66
CA ARG A 449 19.95 15.93 12.29
C ARG A 449 19.45 14.89 11.30
N ASP A 450 19.88 13.64 11.48
CA ASP A 450 19.40 12.48 10.70
C ASP A 450 17.87 12.40 10.79
N PHE A 451 17.31 12.44 12.01
CA PHE A 451 15.85 12.46 12.22
C PHE A 451 15.13 13.63 11.52
N ILE A 452 15.73 14.81 11.53
CA ILE A 452 15.19 15.99 10.83
C ILE A 452 15.21 15.78 9.32
N ASP A 453 16.29 15.21 8.79
CA ASP A 453 16.47 14.97 7.37
C ASP A 453 15.58 13.79 6.88
N ASN A 454 15.31 12.78 7.69
CA ASN A 454 14.31 11.73 7.39
C ASN A 454 12.90 12.30 7.27
N VAL A 455 12.46 13.16 8.22
CA VAL A 455 11.15 13.83 8.11
C VAL A 455 11.13 14.78 6.91
N ARG A 456 12.27 15.41 6.59
CA ARG A 456 12.39 16.21 5.36
C ARG A 456 12.27 15.34 4.11
N SER A 457 12.82 14.13 4.09
CA SER A 457 12.65 13.17 2.99
C SER A 457 11.17 12.92 2.70
N ILE A 458 10.39 12.59 3.74
CA ILE A 458 8.93 12.42 3.65
C ILE A 458 8.27 13.70 3.08
N ASN A 459 8.62 14.86 3.65
CA ASN A 459 8.05 16.13 3.22
C ASN A 459 8.37 16.46 1.75
N ASN A 460 9.58 16.13 1.29
CA ASN A 460 10.02 16.40 -0.08
C ASN A 460 9.18 15.59 -1.08
N VAL A 461 9.00 14.28 -0.82
CA VAL A 461 8.14 13.41 -1.65
C VAL A 461 6.66 13.84 -1.57
N TYR A 462 6.18 14.15 -0.37
CA TYR A 462 4.77 14.48 -0.18
C TYR A 462 4.39 15.85 -0.79
N GLU A 463 5.18 16.90 -0.54
CA GLU A 463 4.86 18.26 -1.00
C GLU A 463 5.51 18.62 -2.34
N GLY A 464 6.36 17.76 -2.92
CA GLY A 464 7.13 18.09 -4.12
C GLY A 464 8.21 19.16 -3.86
N ARG A 465 8.56 19.42 -2.60
CA ARG A 465 9.47 20.52 -2.21
C ARG A 465 10.90 20.03 -2.07
N PHE A 466 11.60 19.93 -3.18
CA PHE A 466 13.03 19.62 -3.18
C PHE A 466 13.84 20.90 -3.30
N ASP A 467 14.97 20.99 -2.56
CA ASP A 467 15.79 22.21 -2.47
C ASP A 467 16.34 22.72 -3.82
N GLN A 468 16.25 21.91 -4.88
CA GLN A 468 16.69 22.24 -6.25
C GLN A 468 15.56 22.69 -7.20
N HIS A 469 14.30 22.72 -6.77
CA HIS A 469 13.18 23.17 -7.61
C HIS A 469 12.58 24.52 -7.17
N ASP A 470 12.08 25.28 -8.13
CA ASP A 470 11.66 26.68 -8.01
C ASP A 470 10.30 26.89 -7.32
N GLY A 471 9.83 25.88 -6.58
CA GLY A 471 8.55 25.88 -5.87
C GLY A 471 7.33 25.66 -6.78
N THR A 472 7.53 25.17 -8.01
CA THR A 472 6.45 24.80 -8.94
C THR A 472 6.20 23.30 -9.06
N SER A 473 7.06 22.47 -8.46
CA SER A 473 6.97 21.01 -8.52
C SER A 473 5.75 20.46 -7.78
N THR A 474 5.21 19.39 -8.34
CA THR A 474 4.10 18.61 -7.79
C THR A 474 4.60 17.47 -6.89
N GLY A 475 3.77 17.09 -5.92
CA GLY A 475 4.06 16.05 -4.92
C GLY A 475 2.84 15.17 -4.65
N VAL A 476 2.99 14.14 -3.81
CA VAL A 476 1.87 13.22 -3.50
C VAL A 476 0.64 13.99 -2.95
N THR A 477 0.86 15.17 -2.35
CA THR A 477 -0.17 16.13 -1.95
C THR A 477 -1.12 16.50 -3.09
N ASP A 478 -0.68 16.60 -4.34
CA ASP A 478 -1.55 16.96 -5.47
C ASP A 478 -2.57 15.86 -5.77
N PHE A 479 -2.14 14.60 -5.66
CA PHE A 479 -3.03 13.44 -5.75
C PHE A 479 -3.98 13.39 -4.55
N VAL A 480 -3.45 13.44 -3.32
CA VAL A 480 -4.27 13.30 -2.10
C VAL A 480 -5.22 14.47 -1.96
N ALA A 481 -4.81 15.71 -2.22
CA ALA A 481 -5.68 16.88 -2.15
C ALA A 481 -6.75 16.87 -3.25
N ASN A 482 -6.47 16.23 -4.39
CA ASN A 482 -7.50 15.98 -5.39
C ASN A 482 -8.53 15.02 -4.81
N GLN A 483 -8.13 13.81 -4.38
CA GLN A 483 -9.04 12.74 -3.94
C GLN A 483 -9.74 13.00 -2.59
N ASP A 484 -8.98 13.43 -1.58
CA ASP A 484 -9.42 13.72 -0.22
C ASP A 484 -8.66 14.92 0.38
N PRO A 485 -9.18 16.15 0.19
CA PRO A 485 -8.57 17.37 0.73
C PRO A 485 -8.43 17.39 2.26
N ALA A 486 -9.28 16.66 2.98
CA ALA A 486 -9.23 16.63 4.44
C ALA A 486 -8.09 15.71 4.91
N LEU A 487 -7.91 14.56 4.27
CA LEU A 487 -6.75 13.70 4.48
C LEU A 487 -5.46 14.43 4.13
N ASP A 488 -5.41 15.16 3.01
CA ASP A 488 -4.21 15.94 2.66
C ASP A 488 -3.83 16.94 3.77
N ALA A 489 -4.80 17.73 4.24
CA ALA A 489 -4.57 18.67 5.34
C ALA A 489 -4.09 17.96 6.63
N LYS A 490 -4.59 16.75 6.88
CA LYS A 490 -4.17 15.90 8.01
C LYS A 490 -2.73 15.41 7.86
N VAL A 491 -2.34 14.91 6.68
CA VAL A 491 -0.97 14.45 6.41
C VAL A 491 0.02 15.61 6.55
N ARG A 492 -0.26 16.77 5.95
CA ARG A 492 0.59 17.98 6.07
C ARG A 492 0.72 18.48 7.51
N MET A 493 -0.28 18.24 8.35
CA MET A 493 -0.19 18.55 9.77
C MET A 493 0.67 17.54 10.51
N ALA A 494 0.50 16.24 10.26
CA ALA A 494 1.31 15.19 10.86
C ALA A 494 2.81 15.34 10.52
N ILE A 495 3.16 15.71 9.28
CA ILE A 495 4.55 16.00 8.88
C ILE A 495 5.13 17.17 9.69
N ARG A 496 4.37 18.28 9.83
CA ARG A 496 4.80 19.45 10.62
C ARG A 496 4.94 19.14 12.10
N ASP A 497 4.06 18.32 12.65
CA ASP A 497 4.09 17.93 14.06
C ASP A 497 5.29 17.00 14.34
N ALA A 498 5.55 16.02 13.47
CA ALA A 498 6.74 15.17 13.54
C ALA A 498 8.03 15.99 13.47
N MET A 499 8.14 16.89 12.48
CA MET A 499 9.29 17.80 12.33
C MET A 499 9.50 18.66 13.60
N THR A 500 8.42 19.22 14.14
CA THR A 500 8.47 20.01 15.37
C THR A 500 8.95 19.17 16.57
N ALA A 501 8.48 17.93 16.68
CA ALA A 501 8.84 17.04 17.77
C ALA A 501 10.31 16.59 17.72
N VAL A 502 10.83 16.22 16.54
CA VAL A 502 12.25 15.84 16.40
C VAL A 502 13.19 17.02 16.65
N ILE A 503 12.84 18.23 16.20
CA ILE A 503 13.61 19.46 16.49
C ILE A 503 13.65 19.76 17.99
N ALA A 504 12.57 19.45 18.72
CA ALA A 504 12.45 19.73 20.15
C ALA A 504 13.35 18.84 21.02
N ILE A 505 13.85 17.72 20.50
CA ILE A 505 14.80 16.85 21.21
C ILE A 505 16.07 17.64 21.52
N PRO A 506 16.51 17.73 22.80
CA PRO A 506 17.79 18.35 23.12
C PRO A 506 18.97 17.51 22.59
N GLU A 507 19.98 18.16 22.03
CA GLU A 507 21.23 17.50 21.67
C GLU A 507 22.20 17.41 22.87
N PRO A 508 23.01 16.35 22.96
CA PRO A 508 23.02 15.17 22.08
C PRO A 508 21.89 14.19 22.39
N PHE A 509 21.37 13.50 21.37
CA PHE A 509 20.24 12.57 21.49
C PHE A 509 20.53 11.45 22.50
N GLY A 510 21.71 10.84 22.46
CA GLY A 510 22.14 9.82 23.44
C GLY A 510 22.09 10.24 24.91
N GLN A 511 22.10 11.53 25.24
CA GLN A 511 21.85 12.00 26.61
C GLN A 511 20.36 12.23 26.88
N SER A 512 19.60 12.62 25.86
CA SER A 512 18.16 12.89 25.96
C SER A 512 17.32 11.64 26.18
N ILE A 513 17.76 10.47 25.70
CA ILE A 513 17.10 9.18 26.00
C ILE A 513 17.05 8.83 27.50
N MET A 514 17.91 9.46 28.32
CA MET A 514 17.90 9.37 29.79
C MET A 514 17.33 10.61 30.46
N SER A 515 17.77 11.81 30.03
CA SER A 515 17.52 13.06 30.76
C SER A 515 16.26 13.81 30.31
N HIS A 516 15.76 13.57 29.10
CA HIS A 516 14.63 14.27 28.48
C HIS A 516 13.61 13.29 27.86
N ARG A 517 13.38 12.17 28.54
CA ARG A 517 12.56 11.05 28.05
C ARG A 517 11.18 11.45 27.54
N ALA A 518 10.50 12.37 28.21
CA ALA A 518 9.17 12.81 27.78
C ALA A 518 9.22 13.52 26.42
N THR A 519 10.25 14.34 26.16
CA THR A 519 10.45 15.00 24.87
C THR A 519 10.79 13.99 23.78
N VAL A 520 11.63 13.01 24.07
CA VAL A 520 11.97 11.94 23.11
C VAL A 520 10.75 11.06 22.82
N GLN A 521 9.96 10.70 23.83
CA GLN A 521 8.72 9.94 23.67
C GLN A 521 7.71 10.68 22.80
N ALA A 522 7.59 12.00 22.94
CA ALA A 522 6.73 12.80 22.09
C ALA A 522 7.16 12.77 20.61
N ALA A 523 8.47 12.66 20.32
CA ALA A 523 8.95 12.49 18.95
C ALA A 523 8.63 11.09 18.39
N VAL A 524 8.76 10.03 19.20
CA VAL A 524 8.31 8.68 18.83
C VAL A 524 6.82 8.67 18.49
N GLU A 525 5.99 9.24 19.36
CA GLU A 525 4.53 9.29 19.17
C GLU A 525 4.15 10.11 17.93
N ALA A 526 4.87 11.20 17.65
CA ALA A 526 4.63 12.02 16.46
C ALA A 526 5.02 11.29 15.16
N ALA A 527 6.14 10.55 15.15
CA ALA A 527 6.54 9.73 14.00
C ALA A 527 5.56 8.57 13.75
N GLN A 528 5.12 7.87 14.81
CA GLN A 528 4.08 6.84 14.72
C GLN A 528 2.74 7.41 14.23
N HIS A 529 2.37 8.62 14.66
CA HIS A 529 1.16 9.27 14.15
C HIS A 529 1.30 9.66 12.67
N LEU A 530 2.48 10.11 12.25
CA LEU A 530 2.77 10.38 10.84
C LEU A 530 2.66 9.11 10.00
N GLN A 531 3.30 8.01 10.42
CA GLN A 531 3.17 6.69 9.78
C GLN A 531 1.69 6.29 9.61
N ALA A 532 0.92 6.24 10.70
CA ALA A 532 -0.48 5.84 10.66
C ALA A 532 -1.33 6.76 9.76
N THR A 533 -0.99 8.05 9.68
CA THR A 533 -1.69 9.01 8.81
C THR A 533 -1.31 8.81 7.34
N LEU A 534 -0.06 8.45 7.03
CA LEU A 534 0.37 8.10 5.67
C LEU A 534 -0.29 6.80 5.19
N GLU A 535 -0.47 5.81 6.09
CA GLU A 535 -1.18 4.56 5.77
C GLU A 535 -2.64 4.78 5.33
N GLU A 536 -3.30 5.85 5.81
CA GLU A 536 -4.65 6.23 5.37
C GLU A 536 -4.71 6.65 3.88
N ILE A 537 -3.56 6.97 3.25
CA ILE A 537 -3.48 7.27 1.82
C ILE A 537 -3.63 6.00 0.98
N LEU A 538 -3.22 4.82 1.48
CA LEU A 538 -3.22 3.58 0.69
C LEU A 538 -4.63 3.19 0.20
N PRO A 539 -5.70 3.19 1.03
CA PRO A 539 -7.06 2.96 0.54
C PRO A 539 -7.51 3.98 -0.51
N VAL A 540 -7.07 5.24 -0.41
CA VAL A 540 -7.38 6.29 -1.40
C VAL A 540 -6.71 5.99 -2.75
N VAL A 541 -5.44 5.58 -2.73
CA VAL A 541 -4.71 5.11 -3.94
C VAL A 541 -5.40 3.88 -4.55
N GLN A 542 -5.86 2.93 -3.73
CA GLN A 542 -6.55 1.74 -4.23
C GLN A 542 -7.88 2.08 -4.90
N ALA A 543 -8.67 2.96 -4.28
CA ALA A 543 -9.98 3.38 -4.78
C ALA A 543 -9.91 4.28 -6.01
N ALA A 544 -8.83 5.06 -6.16
CA ALA A 544 -8.67 5.99 -7.28
C ALA A 544 -8.51 5.26 -8.63
N SER A 545 -9.10 5.86 -9.66
CA SER A 545 -8.84 5.50 -11.06
C SER A 545 -7.70 6.36 -11.58
N PHE A 546 -6.69 5.75 -12.20
CA PHE A 546 -5.55 6.44 -12.81
C PHE A 546 -5.65 6.35 -14.33
N THR A 547 -5.11 7.33 -15.04
CA THR A 547 -4.93 7.21 -16.49
C THR A 547 -3.96 6.06 -16.83
N HIS A 548 -4.26 5.36 -17.92
CA HIS A 548 -3.42 4.30 -18.47
C HIS A 548 -2.35 4.84 -19.42
#